data_AF-A0A6J6KRH9-F1
#
_entry.id   AF-A0A6J6KRH9-F1
#
_cell.length_a   1.000
_cell.length_b   1.000
_cell.length_c   1.000
_cell.angle_alpha   90.00
_cell.angle_beta   90.00
_cell.angle_gamma   90.00
#
_symmetry.space_group_name_H-M   'P 1'
#
loop_
_entity.id
_entity.type
_entity.pdbx_description
1 polymer ?
#
loop_
_entity_poly.entity_id
_entity_poly.type
_entity_poly.pdbx_seq_one_letter_code
_entity_poly.pdbx_strand_id
1 'polypeptide(L)'
;MAIAVGKTGGSITLVGMKDVPSSMAYDASRLFAKNVANLLELMTKDKKVQPDFEDEVVAGACLTHDGQIRHEPTAEAIAAGAAKKGKK
;
A
#
# COMPACT_ATOMS: atom_id res chain seq x y z
N MET A 1 -5.02 -5.73 -23.70
CA MET A 1 -5.87 -4.73 -24.37
C MET A 1 -4.95 -3.81 -25.18
N ALA A 2 -5.20 -3.56 -26.46
CA ALA A 2 -4.33 -2.70 -27.28
C ALA A 2 -4.88 -1.27 -27.25
N ILE A 3 -4.05 -0.28 -26.88
CA ILE A 3 -4.42 1.14 -26.95
C ILE A 3 -4.03 1.69 -28.32
N ALA A 4 -4.88 2.54 -28.90
CA ALA A 4 -4.55 3.26 -30.13
C ALA A 4 -3.34 4.19 -29.91
N VAL A 5 -2.30 4.02 -30.74
CA VAL A 5 -1.10 4.86 -30.74
C VAL A 5 -1.33 6.05 -31.69
N GLY A 6 -1.20 7.28 -31.20
CA GLY A 6 -1.45 8.51 -31.97
C GLY A 6 -0.48 8.80 -33.12
N LYS A 7 0.45 7.90 -33.43
CA LYS A 7 1.34 7.94 -34.60
C LYS A 7 1.43 6.57 -35.25
N THR A 8 1.26 6.54 -36.57
CA THR A 8 1.38 5.34 -37.41
C THR A 8 2.83 4.84 -37.42
N GLY A 9 3.05 3.59 -36.98
CA GLY A 9 4.33 2.88 -37.12
C GLY A 9 4.83 2.08 -35.90
N GLY A 10 4.13 2.10 -34.75
CA GLY A 10 4.54 1.37 -33.54
C GLY A 10 3.41 0.53 -32.91
N SER A 11 3.78 -0.49 -32.13
CA SER A 11 2.85 -1.31 -31.34
C SER A 11 3.02 -1.04 -29.84
N ILE A 12 1.91 -1.05 -29.10
CA ILE A 12 1.89 -0.94 -27.63
C ILE A 12 1.27 -2.22 -27.06
N THR A 13 1.99 -2.87 -26.15
CA THR A 13 1.49 -4.00 -25.36
C THR A 13 1.13 -3.53 -23.96
N LEU A 14 -0.14 -3.63 -23.58
CA LEU A 14 -0.56 -3.43 -22.19
C LEU A 14 -0.57 -4.76 -21.43
N VAL A 15 0.17 -4.80 -20.32
CA VAL A 15 0.13 -5.92 -19.37
C VAL A 15 -0.55 -5.43 -18.09
N GLY A 16 -1.85 -5.71 -17.97
CA GLY A 16 -2.71 -5.28 -16.87
C GLY A 16 -2.92 -6.37 -15.81
N MET A 17 -1.85 -7.01 -15.35
CA MET A 17 -1.95 -8.07 -14.34
C MET A 17 -2.26 -7.45 -12.95
N LYS A 18 -3.36 -7.88 -12.34
CA LYS A 18 -3.81 -7.38 -11.02
C LYS A 18 -2.89 -7.82 -9.87
N ASP A 19 -2.33 -9.01 -9.96
CA ASP A 19 -1.56 -9.65 -8.89
C ASP A 19 -0.31 -10.33 -9.46
N VAL A 20 0.61 -9.50 -9.97
CA VAL A 20 1.90 -9.94 -10.50
C VAL A 20 2.73 -10.72 -9.46
N PRO A 21 2.80 -10.33 -8.18
CA PRO A 21 3.58 -11.07 -7.18
C PRO A 21 3.17 -12.55 -7.08
N SER A 22 1.89 -12.87 -7.28
CA SER A 22 1.40 -14.26 -7.28
C SER A 22 1.98 -15.13 -8.40
N SER A 23 2.54 -14.57 -9.48
CA SER A 23 3.25 -15.37 -10.49
C SER A 23 4.62 -15.86 -10.02
N MET A 24 5.16 -15.29 -8.94
CA MET A 24 6.41 -15.68 -8.29
C MET A 24 6.20 -15.84 -6.78
N ALA A 25 5.17 -16.62 -6.41
CA ALA A 25 4.66 -16.70 -5.04
C ALA A 25 5.74 -17.02 -3.99
N TYR A 26 6.71 -17.89 -4.31
CA TYR A 26 7.79 -18.26 -3.38
C TYR A 26 8.66 -17.06 -3.00
N ASP A 27 9.21 -16.37 -3.99
CA ASP A 27 10.10 -15.22 -3.78
C ASP A 27 9.34 -14.02 -3.19
N ALA A 28 8.14 -13.77 -3.70
CA ALA A 28 7.26 -12.71 -3.20
C ALA A 28 6.95 -12.89 -1.70
N SER A 29 6.61 -14.13 -1.29
CA SER A 29 6.34 -14.45 0.11
C SER A 29 7.57 -14.24 0.99
N ARG A 30 8.76 -14.65 0.52
CA ARG A 30 10.00 -14.49 1.27
C ARG A 30 10.36 -13.02 1.48
N LEU A 31 10.19 -12.19 0.46
CA LEU A 31 10.46 -10.76 0.54
C LEU A 31 9.44 -10.05 1.46
N PHE A 32 8.15 -10.40 1.34
CA PHE A 32 7.11 -9.87 2.22
C PHE A 32 7.36 -10.25 3.69
N ALA A 33 7.62 -11.53 3.96
CA ALA A 33 7.89 -12.01 5.32
C ALA A 33 9.10 -11.29 5.96
N LYS A 34 10.16 -11.04 5.18
CA LYS A 34 11.33 -10.30 5.65
C LYS A 34 10.96 -8.86 6.03
N ASN A 35 10.17 -8.17 5.20
CA ASN A 35 9.73 -6.80 5.51
C ASN A 35 8.85 -6.75 6.76
N VAL A 36 7.92 -7.70 6.91
CA VAL A 36 7.06 -7.80 8.10
C VAL A 36 7.89 -8.08 9.36
N ALA A 37 8.85 -9.00 9.30
CA ALA A 37 9.72 -9.31 10.42
C ALA A 37 10.53 -8.09 10.86
N ASN A 38 11.13 -7.36 9.92
CA ASN A 38 11.90 -6.16 10.20
C ASN A 38 11.03 -5.05 10.81
N LEU A 39 9.82 -4.85 10.32
CA LEU A 39 8.88 -3.87 10.88
C LEU A 39 8.47 -4.24 12.30
N LEU A 40 8.19 -5.51 12.56
CA LEU A 40 7.87 -6.01 13.90
C LEU A 40 9.04 -5.84 14.86
N GLU A 41 10.27 -6.08 14.40
CA GLU A 41 11.48 -5.86 15.19
C GLU A 41 11.63 -4.39 15.57
N LEU A 42 11.44 -3.46 14.62
CA LEU A 42 11.46 -2.02 14.86
C LEU A 42 10.43 -1.57 15.92
N MET A 43 9.24 -2.18 15.90
CA MET A 43 8.15 -1.87 16.82
C MET A 43 8.27 -2.60 18.17
N THR A 44 9.20 -3.54 18.33
CA THR A 44 9.27 -4.37 19.55
C THR A 44 10.33 -3.83 20.50
N LYS A 45 9.91 -3.43 21.70
CA LYS A 45 10.79 -3.05 22.82
C LYS A 45 10.46 -3.92 24.02
N ASP A 46 11.46 -4.48 24.70
CA ASP A 46 11.29 -5.34 25.89
C ASP A 46 10.34 -6.53 25.69
N LYS A 47 10.41 -7.18 24.53
CA LYS A 47 9.52 -8.30 24.13
C LYS A 47 8.04 -7.93 24.06
N LYS A 48 7.72 -6.63 23.99
CA LYS A 48 6.37 -6.12 23.80
C LYS A 48 6.34 -5.29 22.53
N VAL A 49 5.25 -5.43 21.77
CA VAL A 49 4.99 -4.55 20.64
C VAL A 49 4.62 -3.18 21.21
N GLN A 50 5.50 -2.21 20.99
CA GLN A 50 5.41 -0.83 21.45
C GLN A 50 5.71 0.09 20.26
N PRO A 51 4.69 0.35 19.41
CA PRO A 51 4.84 1.20 18.23
C PRO A 51 5.31 2.59 18.64
N ASP A 52 6.37 3.07 17.99
CA ASP A 52 6.89 4.42 18.17
C ASP A 52 6.37 5.30 17.03
N PHE A 53 5.32 6.09 17.28
CA PHE A 53 4.69 6.89 16.20
C PHE A 53 5.47 8.17 15.82
N GLU A 54 6.60 8.42 16.48
CA GLU A 54 7.55 9.46 16.07
C GLU A 54 8.58 8.91 15.05
N ASP A 55 8.70 7.58 14.95
CA ASP A 55 9.50 6.93 13.90
C ASP A 55 8.78 7.03 12.55
N GLU A 56 9.47 7.53 11.52
CA GLU A 56 8.89 7.77 10.20
C GLU A 56 8.35 6.49 9.54
N VAL A 57 8.99 5.34 9.75
CA VAL A 57 8.57 4.06 9.16
C VAL A 57 7.30 3.57 9.83
N VAL A 58 7.25 3.62 11.16
CA VAL A 58 6.06 3.21 11.93
C VAL A 58 4.89 4.17 11.69
N ALA A 59 5.15 5.49 11.65
CA ALA A 59 4.15 6.50 11.35
C ALA A 59 3.57 6.33 9.94
N GLY A 60 4.44 6.16 8.94
CA GLY A 60 4.02 5.94 7.55
C GLY A 60 3.22 4.65 7.34
N ALA A 61 3.48 3.61 8.12
CA ALA A 61 2.73 2.35 8.06
C ALA A 61 1.38 2.39 8.83
N CYS A 62 1.18 3.34 9.73
CA CYS A 62 0.00 3.39 10.61
C CYS A 62 -1.19 4.10 9.96
N LEU A 63 -2.22 3.34 9.56
CA LEU A 63 -3.47 3.94 9.05
C LEU A 63 -4.28 4.62 10.16
N THR A 64 -4.50 3.93 11.28
CA THR A 64 -5.39 4.39 12.37
C THR A 64 -4.82 4.03 13.74
N HIS A 65 -5.01 4.92 14.72
CA HIS A 65 -4.69 4.69 16.13
C HIS A 65 -5.66 5.49 17.01
N ASP A 66 -6.08 4.94 18.16
CA ASP A 66 -7.00 5.59 19.11
C ASP A 66 -8.27 6.19 18.47
N GLY A 67 -8.83 5.50 17.47
CA GLY A 67 -10.04 5.95 16.77
C GLY A 67 -9.82 7.12 15.79
N GLN A 68 -8.57 7.53 15.56
CA GLN A 68 -8.21 8.59 14.62
C GLN A 68 -7.46 8.01 13.42
N ILE A 69 -7.69 8.60 12.24
CA ILE A 69 -6.91 8.30 11.04
C ILE A 69 -5.61 9.11 11.14
N ARG A 70 -4.46 8.42 11.14
CA ARG A 70 -3.13 9.05 11.22
C ARG A 70 -2.48 9.20 9.85
N HIS A 71 -2.83 8.34 8.89
CA HIS A 71 -2.30 8.39 7.53
C HIS A 71 -3.09 9.42 6.71
N GLU A 72 -2.48 10.59 6.47
CA GLU A 72 -3.08 11.73 5.77
C GLU A 72 -3.69 11.36 4.40
N PRO A 73 -2.99 10.64 3.49
CA PRO A 73 -3.60 10.25 2.21
C PRO A 73 -4.85 9.37 2.36
N THR A 74 -4.93 8.57 3.41
CA THR A 74 -6.12 7.74 3.68
C THR A 74 -7.27 8.60 4.18
N ALA A 75 -7.00 9.58 5.03
CA ALA A 75 -8.01 10.52 5.52
C ALA A 75 -8.62 11.32 4.35
N GLU A 76 -7.77 11.83 3.45
CA GLU A 76 -8.22 12.53 2.24
C GLU A 76 -9.05 11.64 1.32
N ALA A 77 -8.60 10.41 1.06
CA ALA A 77 -9.32 9.46 0.21
C ALA A 77 -10.71 9.11 0.77
N ILE A 78 -10.83 8.94 2.09
CA ILE A 78 -12.11 8.68 2.75
C ILE A 78 -13.03 9.90 2.69
N ALA A 79 -12.50 11.11 2.93
CA ALA A 79 -13.27 12.35 2.80
C ALA A 79 -13.79 12.56 1.36
N ALA A 80 -12.95 12.32 0.35
CA ALA A 80 -13.33 12.38 -1.06
C ALA A 80 -14.36 11.31 -1.45
N GLY A 81 -14.25 10.10 -0.89
CA GLY A 81 -15.20 9.00 -1.09
C GLY A 81 -16.57 9.27 -0.45
N ALA A 82 -16.58 9.89 0.74
CA ALA A 82 -17.80 10.31 1.42
C ALA A 82 -18.56 11.38 0.61
N ALA A 83 -17.85 12.34 0.01
CA ALA A 83 -18.45 13.37 -0.85
C ALA A 83 -19.08 12.81 -2.14
N LYS A 84 -18.60 11.69 -2.68
CA LYS A 84 -19.16 11.04 -3.88
C LYS A 84 -20.40 10.17 -3.61
N LYS A 85 -20.69 9.81 -2.36
CA LYS A 85 -21.82 8.94 -2.00
C LYS A 85 -23.20 9.62 -2.10
N GLY A 86 -23.24 10.94 -2.33
CA GLY A 86 -24.45 11.75 -2.46
C GLY A 86 -24.96 11.98 -3.88
N LYS A 87 -24.30 11.45 -4.92
CA LYS A 87 -24.73 11.58 -6.32
C LYS A 87 -25.16 10.20 -6.85
N LYS A 88 -26.33 9.74 -6.43
CA LYS A 88 -27.12 8.80 -7.22
C LYS A 88 -27.90 9.60 -8.27
#